data_AF-A0A8S9I8J6-F1
#
_entry.id   AF-A0A8S9I8J6-F1
#
_cell.length_a   1.000
_cell.length_b   1.000
_cell.length_c   1.000
_cell.angle_alpha   90.00
_cell.angle_beta   90.00
_cell.angle_gamma   90.00
#
_symmetry.space_group_name_H-M   'P 1'
#
loop_
_entity.id
_entity.type
_entity.pdbx_description
1 polymer ?
#
loop_
_entity_poly.entity_id
_entity_poly.type
_entity_poly.pdbx_seq_one_letter_code
_entity_poly.pdbx_strand_id
1 'polypeptide(L)'
;MLDSGMDPLSLTTSEETRKENRILKKYSKYLNDLRSASTVDEGDLDTLMNGVIKKKLKIIPKDLVWGNNSGNVFSAMQADFMRPTIEGVDELLAKGIDVTIYNGQLDVICSTSGTEAWVRKLK
;
A
#
# COMPACT_ATOMS: atom_id res chain seq x y z
N MET A 1 15.10 67.67 17.98
CA MET A 1 13.81 67.06 18.33
C MET A 1 13.68 65.79 17.50
N LEU A 2 13.65 64.61 18.16
CA LEU A 2 12.94 63.35 17.81
C LEU A 2 13.05 62.81 16.36
N ASP A 3 13.19 61.52 16.05
CA ASP A 3 13.25 60.26 16.79
C ASP A 3 13.46 59.11 15.77
N SER A 4 14.14 58.05 16.22
CA SER A 4 14.01 56.61 15.94
C SER A 4 13.68 56.02 14.55
N GLY A 5 14.43 54.96 14.23
CA GLY A 5 13.98 53.93 13.29
C GLY A 5 15.01 52.86 12.91
N MET A 6 15.85 52.39 13.84
CA MET A 6 16.62 51.16 13.61
C MET A 6 15.76 49.96 14.04
N ASP A 7 15.09 49.37 13.05
CA ASP A 7 14.22 48.20 13.21
C ASP A 7 14.99 46.98 13.75
N PRO A 8 14.45 46.22 14.72
CA PRO A 8 15.09 45.03 15.25
C PRO A 8 14.79 43.78 14.40
N LEU A 9 15.35 43.71 13.18
CA LEU A 9 15.22 42.53 12.28
C LEU A 9 16.05 41.29 12.73
N SER A 10 16.89 41.44 13.75
CA SER A 10 17.80 40.37 14.22
C SER A 10 17.12 39.39 15.19
N LEU A 11 16.18 39.87 16.01
CA LEU A 11 15.49 39.03 17.00
C LEU A 11 14.45 38.13 16.35
N THR A 12 13.70 38.65 15.36
CA THR A 12 12.68 37.90 14.59
C THR A 12 13.31 36.73 13.84
N THR A 13 14.43 36.97 13.15
CA THR A 13 15.19 35.93 12.41
C THR A 13 15.66 34.81 13.35
N SER A 14 16.10 35.15 14.56
CA SER A 14 16.55 34.16 15.55
C SER A 14 15.40 33.32 16.11
N GLU A 15 14.21 33.90 16.27
CA GLU A 15 13.01 33.20 16.72
C GLU A 15 12.40 32.32 15.63
N GLU A 16 12.40 32.78 14.37
CA GLU A 16 11.96 32.01 13.20
C GLU A 16 12.87 30.79 12.99
N THR A 17 14.20 30.99 13.03
CA THR A 17 15.17 29.90 12.97
C THR A 17 14.96 28.90 14.11
N ARG A 18 14.65 29.37 15.34
CA ARG A 18 14.32 28.50 16.48
C ARG A 18 13.01 27.75 16.27
N LYS A 19 11.99 28.37 15.68
CA LYS A 19 10.70 27.73 15.34
C LYS A 19 10.89 26.67 14.26
N GLU A 20 11.62 26.95 13.19
CA GLU A 20 11.96 25.99 12.13
C GLU A 20 12.73 24.79 12.68
N ASN A 21 13.74 25.03 13.53
CA ASN A 21 14.48 23.95 14.19
C ASN A 21 13.58 23.09 15.09
N ARG A 22 12.56 23.67 15.73
CA ARG A 22 11.57 22.91 16.51
C ARG A 22 10.66 22.09 15.60
N ILE A 23 10.25 22.62 14.45
CA ILE A 23 9.44 21.91 13.45
C ILE A 23 10.24 20.75 12.87
N LEU A 24 11.49 20.97 12.45
CA LEU A 24 12.38 19.93 11.92
C LEU A 24 12.67 18.83 12.94
N LYS A 25 12.88 19.18 14.22
CA LYS A 25 13.03 18.17 15.28
C LYS A 25 11.74 17.38 15.53
N LYS A 26 10.59 18.03 15.49
CA LYS A 26 9.28 17.35 15.63
C LYS A 26 9.02 16.42 14.44
N TYR A 27 9.35 16.85 13.23
CA TYR A 27 9.22 16.06 12.01
C TYR A 27 10.19 14.89 11.98
N SER A 28 11.45 15.10 12.36
CA SER A 28 12.45 14.04 12.50
C SER A 28 12.04 13.00 13.55
N LYS A 29 11.49 13.44 14.70
CA LYS A 29 10.92 12.55 15.70
C LYS A 29 9.74 11.74 15.13
N TYR A 30 8.81 12.39 14.43
CA TYR A 30 7.69 11.71 13.78
C TYR A 30 8.16 10.64 12.77
N LEU A 31 9.14 10.96 11.92
CA LEU A 31 9.70 9.98 10.97
C LEU A 31 10.42 8.81 11.67
N ASN A 32 11.13 9.08 12.77
CA ASN A 32 11.76 8.03 13.57
C ASN A 32 10.74 7.17 14.31
N ASP A 33 9.66 7.76 14.81
CA ASP A 33 8.54 7.05 15.43
C ASP A 33 7.81 6.20 14.37
N LEU A 34 7.64 6.71 13.14
CA LEU A 34 7.08 5.95 12.02
C LEU A 34 8.00 4.79 11.58
N ARG A 35 9.32 5.01 11.59
CA ARG A 35 10.32 3.96 11.33
C ARG A 35 10.40 2.94 12.47
N SER A 36 10.15 3.34 13.71
CA SER A 36 10.09 2.44 14.87
C SER A 36 8.76 1.68 14.92
N ALA A 37 7.66 2.30 14.46
CA ALA A 37 6.40 1.62 14.19
C ALA A 37 6.51 0.67 12.97
N SER A 38 7.42 0.92 12.02
CA SER A 38 7.77 -0.05 10.98
C SER A 38 8.77 -1.11 11.46
N THR A 39 9.27 -1.01 12.70
CA THR A 39 9.95 -2.12 13.40
C THR A 39 8.99 -2.86 14.33
N VAL A 40 7.68 -2.68 14.16
CA VAL A 40 6.79 -3.81 14.38
C VAL A 40 7.36 -4.91 13.51
N ASP A 41 7.95 -5.91 14.14
CA ASP A 41 8.06 -7.25 13.58
C ASP A 41 6.65 -7.58 13.11
N GLU A 42 6.36 -7.26 11.84
CA GLU A 42 5.19 -7.70 11.12
C GLU A 42 5.40 -9.21 11.06
N GLY A 43 5.05 -9.86 12.18
CA GLY A 43 5.59 -11.15 12.55
C GLY A 43 5.50 -12.06 11.35
N ASP A 44 6.67 -12.45 10.85
CA ASP A 44 6.85 -13.13 9.57
C ASP A 44 5.63 -13.98 9.24
N LEU A 45 4.87 -13.60 8.21
CA LEU A 45 3.59 -14.23 7.89
C LEU A 45 3.78 -15.74 7.70
N ASP A 46 4.92 -16.16 7.14
CA ASP A 46 5.29 -17.56 7.04
C ASP A 46 5.36 -18.21 8.43
N THR A 47 6.07 -17.61 9.38
CA THR A 47 6.13 -18.06 10.79
C THR A 47 4.74 -18.08 11.45
N LEU A 48 3.91 -17.06 11.25
CA LEU A 48 2.57 -17.00 11.82
C LEU A 48 1.68 -18.14 11.30
N MET A 49 1.65 -18.29 9.96
CA MET A 49 0.82 -19.27 9.26
C MET A 49 1.27 -20.70 9.54
N ASN A 50 2.58 -20.96 9.47
CA ASN A 50 3.15 -22.29 9.75
C ASN A 50 3.24 -22.63 11.24
N GLY A 51 3.09 -21.64 12.12
CA GLY A 51 3.14 -21.79 13.57
C GLY A 51 1.76 -21.94 14.21
N VAL A 52 1.31 -20.88 14.87
CA VAL A 52 0.11 -20.92 15.73
C VAL A 52 -1.18 -21.09 14.94
N ILE A 53 -1.26 -20.56 13.73
CA ILE A 53 -2.46 -20.67 12.88
C ILE A 53 -2.67 -22.12 12.42
N LYS A 54 -1.63 -22.77 11.90
CA LYS A 54 -1.68 -24.19 11.53
C LYS A 54 -2.17 -25.09 12.67
N LYS A 55 -1.64 -24.87 13.89
CA LYS A 55 -2.06 -25.60 15.10
C LYS A 55 -3.51 -25.33 15.48
N LYS A 56 -3.97 -24.08 15.30
CA LYS A 56 -5.32 -23.65 15.66
C LYS A 56 -6.38 -24.21 14.70
N LEU A 57 -6.12 -24.20 13.39
CA LEU A 57 -7.08 -24.60 12.36
C LEU A 57 -7.30 -26.12 12.31
N LYS A 58 -6.30 -26.93 12.66
CA LYS A 58 -6.37 -28.42 12.74
C LYS A 58 -6.74 -29.17 11.45
N ILE A 59 -7.06 -28.47 10.36
CA ILE A 59 -7.38 -29.04 9.04
C ILE A 59 -6.16 -29.12 8.10
N ILE A 60 -5.08 -28.43 8.42
CA ILE A 60 -3.89 -28.34 7.55
C ILE A 60 -2.98 -29.55 7.83
N PRO A 61 -2.61 -30.36 6.82
CA PRO A 61 -1.71 -31.50 6.97
C PRO A 61 -0.37 -31.11 7.60
N LYS A 62 0.21 -32.00 8.43
CA LYS A 62 1.45 -31.70 9.18
C LYS A 62 2.64 -31.43 8.27
N ASP A 63 2.70 -32.11 7.14
CA ASP A 63 3.72 -32.06 6.10
C ASP A 63 3.54 -30.92 5.09
N LEU A 64 2.38 -30.24 5.08
CA LEU A 64 2.14 -29.10 4.19
C LEU A 64 2.71 -27.80 4.78
N VAL A 65 3.68 -27.19 4.11
CA VAL A 65 4.18 -25.85 4.47
C VAL A 65 3.36 -24.80 3.72
N TRP A 66 2.80 -23.84 4.46
CA TRP A 66 2.17 -22.67 3.86
C TRP A 66 3.23 -21.77 3.23
N GLY A 67 2.92 -21.23 2.06
CA GLY A 67 3.69 -20.17 1.42
C GLY A 67 2.75 -19.22 0.67
N ASN A 68 3.27 -18.06 0.28
CA ASN A 68 2.49 -16.99 -0.32
C ASN A 68 1.90 -17.36 -1.71
N ASN A 69 2.62 -18.15 -2.50
CA ASN A 69 2.19 -18.60 -3.82
C ASN A 69 2.73 -20.01 -4.14
N SER A 70 2.26 -20.61 -5.23
CA SER A 70 2.69 -21.93 -5.70
C SER A 70 3.10 -21.88 -7.17
N GLY A 71 4.39 -22.14 -7.43
CA GLY A 71 4.91 -22.23 -8.80
C GLY A 71 4.24 -23.33 -9.62
N ASN A 72 3.93 -24.48 -9.01
CA ASN A 72 3.25 -25.58 -9.68
C ASN A 72 1.84 -25.19 -10.16
N VAL A 73 1.10 -24.45 -9.32
CA VAL A 73 -0.24 -23.94 -9.70
C VAL A 73 -0.10 -22.90 -10.81
N PHE A 74 0.86 -21.98 -10.71
CA PHE A 74 1.12 -21.00 -11.76
C PHE A 74 1.42 -21.68 -13.11
N SER A 75 2.30 -22.69 -13.13
CA SER A 75 2.62 -23.45 -14.34
C SER A 75 1.39 -24.19 -14.89
N ALA A 76 0.58 -24.78 -14.03
CA ALA A 76 -0.65 -25.48 -14.45
C ALA A 76 -1.68 -24.53 -15.08
N MET A 77 -1.72 -23.26 -14.65
CA MET A 77 -2.66 -22.25 -15.14
C MET A 77 -2.15 -21.45 -16.34
N GLN A 78 -0.95 -21.76 -16.87
CA GLN A 78 -0.31 -20.95 -17.91
C GLN A 78 -1.19 -20.73 -19.16
N ALA A 79 -2.00 -21.74 -19.54
CA ALA A 79 -2.87 -21.66 -20.73
C ALA A 79 -3.97 -20.59 -20.61
N ASP A 80 -4.42 -20.28 -19.39
CA ASP A 80 -5.48 -19.30 -19.14
C ASP A 80 -4.96 -17.98 -18.56
N PHE A 81 -3.66 -17.92 -18.26
CA PHE A 81 -3.02 -16.73 -17.71
C PHE A 81 -3.13 -15.54 -18.68
N MET A 82 -3.58 -14.38 -18.19
CA MET A 82 -3.71 -13.11 -18.93
C MET A 82 -4.68 -13.14 -20.12
N ARG A 83 -5.60 -14.11 -20.19
CA ARG A 83 -6.70 -14.06 -21.17
C ARG A 83 -7.70 -12.94 -20.79
N PRO A 84 -8.31 -12.23 -21.76
CA PRO A 84 -9.27 -11.18 -21.45
C PRO A 84 -10.52 -11.71 -20.74
N THR A 85 -10.94 -11.05 -19.67
CA THR A 85 -12.16 -11.39 -18.91
C THR A 85 -13.35 -10.48 -19.23
N ILE A 86 -13.30 -9.77 -20.36
CA ILE A 86 -14.33 -8.77 -20.76
C ILE A 86 -15.70 -9.44 -20.86
N GLU A 87 -15.80 -10.55 -21.58
CA GLU A 87 -17.08 -11.24 -21.83
C GLU A 87 -17.76 -11.69 -20.53
N GLY A 88 -16.98 -12.14 -19.55
CA GLY A 88 -17.54 -12.55 -18.25
C GLY A 88 -18.10 -11.38 -17.45
N VAL A 89 -17.48 -10.19 -17.57
CA VAL A 89 -17.97 -8.99 -16.88
C VAL A 89 -19.17 -8.39 -17.60
N ASP A 90 -19.17 -8.37 -18.93
CA ASP A 90 -20.33 -7.99 -19.75
C ASP A 90 -21.55 -8.86 -19.40
N GLU A 91 -21.37 -10.18 -19.20
CA GLU A 91 -22.48 -11.05 -18.79
C GLU A 91 -23.06 -10.68 -17.42
N LEU A 92 -22.21 -10.29 -16.45
CA LEU A 92 -22.66 -9.85 -15.12
C LEU A 92 -23.45 -8.54 -15.21
N LEU A 93 -22.94 -7.57 -15.97
CA LEU A 93 -23.60 -6.28 -16.20
C LEU A 93 -24.95 -6.47 -16.91
N ALA A 94 -25.01 -7.32 -17.92
CA ALA A 94 -26.25 -7.65 -18.64
C ALA A 94 -27.31 -8.31 -17.73
N LYS A 95 -26.89 -8.98 -16.65
CA LYS A 95 -27.78 -9.53 -15.62
C LYS A 95 -28.21 -8.50 -14.56
N GLY A 96 -27.77 -7.25 -14.67
CA GLY A 96 -28.06 -6.19 -13.71
C GLY A 96 -27.30 -6.33 -12.39
N ILE A 97 -26.15 -7.00 -12.40
CA ILE A 97 -25.28 -7.12 -11.23
C ILE A 97 -24.32 -5.92 -11.21
N ASP A 98 -24.28 -5.20 -10.09
CA ASP A 98 -23.35 -4.10 -9.89
C ASP A 98 -21.91 -4.61 -9.77
N VAL A 99 -21.02 -4.11 -10.64
CA VAL A 99 -19.59 -4.45 -10.65
C VAL A 99 -18.75 -3.23 -10.28
N THR A 100 -18.03 -3.32 -9.16
CA THR A 100 -17.06 -2.29 -8.75
C THR A 100 -15.65 -2.69 -9.14
N ILE A 101 -14.96 -1.84 -9.92
CA ILE A 101 -13.56 -2.02 -10.29
C ILE A 101 -12.72 -1.00 -9.52
N TYR A 102 -11.72 -1.46 -8.77
CA TYR A 102 -10.78 -0.62 -8.03
C TYR A 102 -9.35 -0.90 -8.50
N ASN A 103 -8.51 0.14 -8.56
CA ASN A 103 -7.12 0.03 -9.02
C ASN A 103 -6.19 0.87 -8.14
N GLY A 104 -5.02 0.34 -7.81
CA GLY A 104 -3.96 1.10 -7.15
C GLY A 104 -3.26 2.01 -8.15
N GLN A 105 -3.15 3.31 -7.87
CA GLN A 105 -2.61 4.27 -8.84
C GLN A 105 -1.13 4.04 -9.21
N LEU A 106 -0.38 3.35 -8.33
CA LEU A 106 1.06 3.07 -8.48
C LEU A 106 1.37 1.59 -8.79
N ASP A 107 0.36 0.77 -9.12
CA ASP A 107 0.60 -0.60 -9.59
C ASP A 107 1.15 -0.57 -11.03
N VAL A 108 2.32 -1.19 -11.25
CA VAL A 108 2.97 -1.24 -12.57
C VAL A 108 2.64 -2.56 -13.30
N ILE A 109 2.22 -3.60 -12.58
CA ILE A 109 1.81 -4.89 -13.17
C ILE A 109 0.40 -4.76 -13.75
N CYS A 110 -0.53 -4.21 -12.96
CA CYS A 110 -1.90 -3.89 -13.36
C CYS A 110 -2.08 -2.37 -13.41
N SER A 111 -1.51 -1.75 -14.45
CA SER A 111 -1.45 -0.30 -14.54
C SER A 111 -2.82 0.36 -14.64
N THR A 112 -2.94 1.54 -14.04
CA THR A 112 -4.15 2.37 -14.14
C THR A 112 -4.57 2.60 -15.60
N SER A 113 -3.61 2.81 -16.50
CA SER A 113 -3.90 2.98 -17.93
C SER A 113 -4.44 1.72 -18.60
N GLY A 114 -3.92 0.54 -18.23
CA GLY A 114 -4.40 -0.74 -18.72
C GLY A 114 -5.81 -1.03 -18.23
N THR A 115 -6.05 -0.83 -16.94
CA THR A 115 -7.38 -0.99 -16.32
C THR A 115 -8.39 -0.04 -16.94
N GLU A 116 -8.07 1.25 -17.09
CA GLU A 116 -8.99 2.22 -17.72
C GLU A 116 -9.34 1.82 -19.17
N ALA A 117 -8.34 1.43 -19.97
CA ALA A 117 -8.55 0.98 -21.34
C ALA A 117 -9.38 -0.31 -21.41
N TRP A 118 -9.27 -1.18 -20.40
CA TRP A 118 -10.09 -2.38 -20.27
C TRP A 118 -11.54 -2.05 -19.90
N VAL A 119 -11.77 -1.15 -18.93
CA VAL A 119 -13.12 -0.70 -18.53
C VAL A 119 -13.88 -0.09 -19.71
N ARG A 120 -13.20 0.71 -20.54
CA ARG A 120 -13.80 1.32 -21.74
C ARG A 120 -14.28 0.30 -22.80
N LYS A 121 -13.92 -0.98 -22.67
CA LYS A 121 -14.36 -2.05 -23.58
C LYS A 121 -15.61 -2.80 -23.09
N LEU A 122 -15.98 -2.63 -21.82
CA LEU A 122 -17.16 -3.28 -21.24
C LEU A 122 -18.45 -2.75 -21.90
N LYS A 123 -19.48 -3.59 -21.95
CA LYS A 123 -20.76 -3.32 -22.62
C LYS A 123 -21.97 -3.46 -21.71
#